data_AF-D6EAY0-F1
#
_entry.id   AF-D6EAY0-F1
#
_cell.length_a   1.000
_cell.length_b   1.000
_cell.length_c   1.000
_cell.angle_alpha   90.00
_cell.angle_beta   90.00
_cell.angle_gamma   90.00
#
_symmetry.space_group_name_H-M   'P 1'
#
loop_
_entity.id
_entity.type
_entity.pdbx_description
1 polymer ?
#
loop_
_entity_poly.entity_id
_entity_poly.type
_entity_poly.pdbx_seq_one_letter_code
_entity_poly.pdbx_strand_id
1 'polypeptide(L)'
;MRAGFSQQAERHVRQRISTGKGQAMRWKKRVNQSLAIALTVALAFAMNVPIAAWGEVQDPVLDVPGAEPASLAESTAAQQFEALVAELPEANAVTAEDVDAVSAAQAAYDALAEDEKVLVNASCEKLDAVSAAFAALSTPKASDVETQAFEAMIGSQGYSTLADAVSAAQSGSTVVLQGNAALTETLNIDKGLTIEGSGFTVTAEGLAPAIQVSTSEPVVIKNLTLTGVQRGIKMNNSAVNLALTGCTINASLRGIDSPSLEYSGISLVLDNTAINCSDVSDYDTQVKYDQSCRGISLWNIKDSQVILKNSSSINGFSYCINVSGAQSESGVCDTTGLKVDVVDSTLRGWTGLNIWGSSAVYTIKGSTVKGINTSSAPSNSFAAIVFNDDIYDQFAQAHSVNNTLTIADSTITNFQGGSCTENLLRIDCGITKLILSGEVKFADTTGNIAAALQLDSMDDPYGFLQKMCNATAK
;
A
#
# COMPACT_ATOMS: atom_id res chain seq x y z
N MET A 1 -35.84 -35.75 -41.95
CA MET A 1 -36.42 -36.70 -40.99
C MET A 1 -36.03 -36.27 -39.60
N ARG A 2 -37.04 -36.23 -38.71
CA ARG A 2 -37.10 -36.15 -37.23
C ARG A 2 -35.79 -36.08 -36.43
N ALA A 3 -35.70 -35.49 -35.24
CA ALA A 3 -36.47 -34.56 -34.40
C ALA A 3 -35.79 -34.63 -33.02
N GLY A 4 -35.80 -33.55 -32.23
CA GLY A 4 -35.59 -33.69 -30.78
C GLY A 4 -34.85 -32.54 -30.09
N PHE A 5 -35.42 -31.34 -30.06
CA PHE A 5 -35.11 -30.35 -29.02
C PHE A 5 -36.41 -30.07 -28.26
N SER A 6 -36.38 -30.32 -26.95
CA SER A 6 -37.52 -30.23 -26.05
C SER A 6 -37.87 -28.79 -25.73
N GLN A 7 -39.14 -28.43 -25.98
CA GLN A 7 -39.82 -27.31 -25.35
C GLN A 7 -40.13 -27.64 -23.90
N GLN A 8 -39.76 -26.78 -22.96
CA GLN A 8 -40.56 -26.46 -21.77
C GLN A 8 -39.97 -25.23 -21.06
N ALA A 9 -40.45 -24.05 -21.44
CA ALA A 9 -40.32 -22.84 -20.63
C ALA A 9 -41.60 -22.03 -20.82
N GLU A 10 -42.58 -22.26 -19.95
CA GLU A 10 -43.76 -21.41 -19.88
C GLU A 10 -44.29 -21.32 -18.45
N ARG A 11 -44.44 -20.06 -18.02
CA ARG A 11 -45.33 -19.53 -16.97
C ARG A 11 -44.89 -19.67 -15.50
N HIS A 12 -44.61 -18.53 -14.86
CA HIS A 12 -45.58 -17.79 -14.05
C HIS A 12 -44.87 -16.71 -13.21
N VAL A 13 -44.94 -15.43 -13.61
CA VAL A 13 -44.86 -14.31 -12.67
C VAL A 13 -46.02 -13.37 -13.01
N ARG A 14 -47.15 -13.59 -12.32
CA ARG A 14 -48.29 -12.66 -12.29
C ARG A 14 -48.11 -11.69 -11.14
N GLN A 15 -48.09 -10.41 -11.49
CA GLN A 15 -48.72 -9.27 -10.81
C GLN A 15 -49.07 -9.43 -9.32
N ARG A 16 -48.40 -8.62 -8.49
CA ARG A 16 -49.05 -7.98 -7.33
C ARG A 16 -48.82 -6.47 -7.41
N ILE A 17 -49.78 -5.79 -8.04
CA ILE A 17 -50.10 -4.40 -7.75
C ILE A 17 -50.91 -4.43 -6.46
N SER A 18 -50.35 -3.89 -5.37
CA SER A 18 -51.05 -3.66 -4.12
C SER A 18 -50.98 -2.16 -3.83
N THR A 19 -52.13 -1.53 -3.96
CA THR A 19 -52.43 -0.12 -3.75
C THR A 19 -52.19 0.31 -2.30
N GLY A 20 -51.15 1.11 -2.06
CA GLY A 20 -50.97 1.87 -0.82
C GLY A 20 -51.79 3.17 -0.86
N LYS A 21 -53.06 3.11 -0.43
CA LYS A 21 -53.84 4.29 -0.02
C LYS A 21 -54.34 4.04 1.39
N GLY A 22 -53.68 4.66 2.37
CA GLY A 22 -54.05 4.48 3.78
C GLY A 22 -53.17 5.19 4.80
N GLN A 23 -52.52 6.31 4.46
CA GLN A 23 -51.82 7.16 5.43
C GLN A 23 -51.98 8.63 5.05
N ALA A 24 -53.18 9.17 5.23
CA ALA A 24 -53.42 10.61 5.07
C ALA A 24 -54.72 11.04 5.77
N MET A 25 -54.99 10.62 7.01
CA MET A 25 -56.09 11.19 7.81
C MET A 25 -55.96 10.92 9.31
N ARG A 26 -54.78 11.17 9.88
CA ARG A 26 -54.61 11.16 11.34
C ARG A 26 -53.66 12.24 11.89
N TRP A 27 -53.42 13.29 11.08
CA TRP A 27 -52.46 14.36 11.35
C TRP A 27 -53.07 15.77 11.33
N LYS A 28 -54.38 15.88 11.65
CA LYS A 28 -55.06 17.19 11.73
C LYS A 28 -55.92 17.40 12.98
N LYS A 29 -55.80 16.53 14.00
CA LYS A 29 -56.58 16.65 15.23
C LYS A 29 -55.79 16.80 16.54
N ARG A 30 -54.45 16.92 16.48
CA ARG A 30 -53.59 17.20 17.65
C ARG A 30 -52.73 18.47 17.54
N VAL A 31 -52.94 19.29 16.50
CA VAL A 31 -52.19 20.56 16.33
C VAL A 31 -52.91 21.76 16.97
N ASN A 32 -54.20 21.64 17.31
CA ASN A 32 -54.99 22.76 17.83
C ASN A 32 -55.09 22.85 19.36
N GLN A 33 -54.43 21.99 20.13
CA GLN A 33 -54.34 22.13 21.59
C GLN A 33 -53.02 22.73 22.08
N SER A 34 -51.93 22.60 21.31
CA SER A 34 -50.61 23.15 21.66
C SER A 34 -50.43 24.62 21.28
N LEU A 35 -51.21 25.12 20.31
CA LEU A 35 -51.09 26.52 19.83
C LEU A 35 -51.76 27.55 20.77
N ALA A 36 -52.56 27.11 21.75
CA ALA A 36 -53.28 27.99 22.68
C ALA A 36 -52.47 28.37 23.93
N ILE A 37 -51.35 27.70 24.21
CA ILE A 37 -50.53 27.97 25.40
C ILE A 37 -49.31 28.84 25.05
N ALA A 38 -48.78 28.75 23.83
CA ALA A 38 -47.64 29.54 23.38
C ALA A 38 -47.99 31.02 23.04
N LEU A 39 -49.28 31.37 22.87
CA LEU A 39 -49.69 32.73 22.50
C LEU A 39 -49.93 33.67 23.70
N THR A 40 -49.91 33.14 24.93
CA THR A 40 -50.21 33.92 26.14
C THR A 40 -48.95 34.48 26.84
N VAL A 41 -47.77 33.91 26.57
CA VAL A 41 -46.51 34.32 27.24
C VAL A 41 -45.79 35.47 26.51
N ALA A 42 -46.02 35.64 25.19
CA ALA A 42 -45.36 36.69 24.41
C ALA A 42 -46.02 38.09 24.50
N LEU A 43 -47.17 38.23 25.19
CA LEU A 43 -47.89 39.52 25.28
C LEU A 43 -47.68 40.29 26.60
N ALA A 44 -46.92 39.75 27.56
CA ALA A 44 -46.73 40.38 28.87
C ALA A 44 -45.45 41.24 29.01
N PHE A 45 -44.51 41.21 28.05
CA PHE A 45 -43.23 41.92 28.15
C PHE A 45 -43.08 43.12 27.18
N ALA A 46 -44.18 43.72 26.76
CA ALA A 46 -44.17 44.92 25.92
C ALA A 46 -45.01 46.07 26.51
N MET A 47 -44.83 46.40 27.79
CA MET A 47 -45.23 47.71 28.32
C MET A 47 -44.17 48.25 29.27
N ASN A 48 -43.28 49.04 28.68
CA ASN A 48 -42.34 49.90 29.37
C ASN A 48 -43.11 51.11 29.95
N VAL A 49 -43.34 51.13 31.26
CA VAL A 49 -43.66 52.38 31.98
C VAL A 49 -42.73 52.44 33.21
N PRO A 50 -41.82 53.42 33.28
CA PRO A 50 -40.92 53.56 34.41
C PRO A 50 -41.68 54.18 35.59
N ILE A 51 -41.18 54.00 36.82
CA ILE A 51 -40.97 55.07 37.82
C ILE A 51 -40.55 54.41 39.15
N ALA A 52 -39.41 54.83 39.67
CA ALA A 52 -39.24 55.04 41.10
C ALA A 52 -38.40 56.29 41.32
N ALA A 53 -39.00 57.36 41.86
CA ALA A 53 -38.30 58.35 42.66
C ALA A 53 -39.26 59.14 43.57
N TRP A 54 -39.25 58.79 44.86
CA TRP A 54 -39.39 59.60 46.09
C TRP A 54 -40.19 60.93 46.08
N GLY A 55 -41.11 61.08 47.05
CA GLY A 55 -41.51 62.39 47.57
C GLY A 55 -42.91 62.48 48.20
N GLU A 56 -42.98 62.25 49.51
CA GLU A 56 -43.81 62.89 50.55
C GLU A 56 -45.22 63.49 50.29
N VAL A 57 -46.13 63.11 51.21
CA VAL A 57 -47.20 63.90 51.87
C VAL A 57 -48.51 64.14 51.10
N GLN A 58 -49.61 63.48 51.50
CA GLN A 58 -50.65 64.01 52.42
C GLN A 58 -51.84 63.01 52.58
N ASP A 59 -52.15 62.67 53.84
CA ASP A 59 -53.36 61.97 54.35
C ASP A 59 -54.69 62.72 54.00
N PRO A 60 -55.93 62.17 54.18
CA PRO A 60 -56.29 61.08 55.12
C PRO A 60 -57.34 60.04 54.66
N VAL A 61 -57.24 58.87 55.32
CA VAL A 61 -58.31 58.11 56.01
C VAL A 61 -59.69 58.00 55.35
N LEU A 62 -60.06 56.77 54.98
CA LEU A 62 -61.37 56.21 55.31
C LEU A 62 -61.21 54.73 55.72
N ASP A 63 -61.50 54.49 56.99
CA ASP A 63 -61.57 53.21 57.70
C ASP A 63 -63.01 52.69 57.64
N VAL A 64 -63.27 51.48 57.13
CA VAL A 64 -64.10 50.44 57.78
C VAL A 64 -63.82 49.06 57.12
N PRO A 65 -63.86 47.95 57.88
CA PRO A 65 -63.21 46.68 57.57
C PRO A 65 -64.15 45.63 56.98
N GLY A 66 -63.60 44.71 56.19
CA GLY A 66 -64.36 43.55 55.74
C GLY A 66 -63.59 42.69 54.76
N ALA A 67 -63.08 41.57 55.26
CA ALA A 67 -62.61 40.38 54.54
C ALA A 67 -61.57 40.64 53.44
N GLU A 68 -60.29 40.35 53.74
CA GLU A 68 -59.32 40.07 52.66
C GLU A 68 -59.84 38.90 51.82
N PRO A 69 -60.08 39.08 50.51
CA PRO A 69 -60.06 37.95 49.60
C PRO A 69 -58.61 37.53 49.45
N ALA A 70 -58.34 36.23 49.63
CA ALA A 70 -57.05 35.64 49.30
C ALA A 70 -56.65 36.05 47.87
N SER A 71 -55.68 36.97 47.77
CA SER A 71 -55.07 37.29 46.48
C SER A 71 -54.38 36.02 46.00
N LEU A 72 -54.80 35.51 44.85
CA LEU A 72 -54.01 34.54 44.08
C LEU A 72 -52.67 35.21 43.79
N ALA A 73 -51.68 35.00 44.65
CA ALA A 73 -50.33 35.44 44.40
C ALA A 73 -49.88 34.76 43.10
N GLU A 74 -49.57 35.56 42.08
CA GLU A 74 -48.92 35.04 40.89
C GLU A 74 -47.64 34.34 41.35
N SER A 75 -47.40 33.13 40.85
CA SER A 75 -46.18 32.39 41.18
C SER A 75 -44.99 33.22 40.75
N THR A 76 -44.04 33.41 41.66
CA THR A 76 -42.77 34.09 41.37
C THR A 76 -42.02 33.40 40.22
N ALA A 77 -41.13 34.11 39.53
CA ALA A 77 -40.36 33.54 38.43
C ALA A 77 -39.56 32.29 38.87
N ALA A 78 -38.99 32.32 40.08
CA ALA A 78 -38.34 31.16 40.69
C ALA A 78 -39.31 29.96 40.89
N GLN A 79 -40.53 30.18 41.36
CA GLN A 79 -41.53 29.11 41.50
C GLN A 79 -41.98 28.53 40.15
N GLN A 80 -42.02 29.35 39.11
CA GLN A 80 -42.33 28.89 37.75
C GLN A 80 -41.19 28.04 37.18
N PHE A 81 -39.94 28.44 37.40
CA PHE A 81 -38.76 27.65 37.05
C PHE A 81 -38.75 26.28 37.76
N GLU A 82 -38.98 26.27 39.07
CA GLU A 82 -39.05 25.04 39.87
C GLU A 82 -40.14 24.08 39.37
N ALA A 83 -41.31 24.60 38.97
CA ALA A 83 -42.38 23.80 38.41
C ALA A 83 -42.00 23.17 37.05
N LEU A 84 -41.34 23.94 36.18
CA LEU A 84 -40.86 23.43 34.88
C LEU A 84 -39.81 22.33 35.05
N VAL A 85 -38.85 22.51 35.97
CA VAL A 85 -37.82 21.51 36.25
C VAL A 85 -38.41 20.24 36.89
N ALA A 86 -39.45 20.37 37.71
CA ALA A 86 -40.14 19.23 38.31
C ALA A 86 -40.81 18.32 37.26
N GLU A 87 -41.25 18.89 36.14
CA GLU A 87 -41.85 18.14 35.02
C GLU A 87 -40.81 17.49 34.10
N LEU A 88 -39.53 17.87 34.20
CA LEU A 88 -38.48 17.24 33.41
C LEU A 88 -38.29 15.78 33.82
N PRO A 89 -38.08 14.87 32.85
CA PRO A 89 -37.72 13.50 33.15
C PRO A 89 -36.39 13.45 33.91
N GLU A 90 -36.15 12.33 34.60
CA GLU A 90 -34.83 12.05 35.15
C GLU A 90 -33.80 11.91 34.02
N ALA A 91 -32.54 12.26 34.29
CA ALA A 91 -31.48 12.31 33.28
C ALA A 91 -31.30 11.00 32.47
N ASN A 92 -31.63 9.84 33.06
CA ASN A 92 -31.56 8.53 32.39
C ASN A 92 -32.80 8.18 31.54
N ALA A 93 -33.83 9.02 31.55
CA ALA A 93 -35.10 8.84 30.86
C ALA A 93 -35.35 9.92 29.79
N VAL A 94 -34.40 10.83 29.57
CA VAL A 94 -34.47 11.90 28.57
C VAL A 94 -34.52 11.33 27.15
N THR A 95 -35.39 11.87 26.32
CA THR A 95 -35.62 11.48 24.92
C THR A 95 -35.66 12.71 24.00
N ALA A 96 -35.70 12.47 22.68
CA ALA A 96 -35.80 13.55 21.69
C ALA A 96 -37.12 14.34 21.76
N GLU A 97 -38.16 13.78 22.39
CA GLU A 97 -39.46 14.44 22.56
C GLU A 97 -39.43 15.52 23.66
N ASP A 98 -38.40 15.52 24.52
CA ASP A 98 -38.28 16.45 25.66
C ASP A 98 -37.65 17.81 25.29
N VAL A 99 -37.31 18.03 24.01
CA VAL A 99 -36.59 19.21 23.51
C VAL A 99 -37.23 20.54 23.89
N ASP A 100 -38.57 20.61 23.76
CA ASP A 100 -39.32 21.83 24.02
C ASP A 100 -39.39 22.12 25.52
N ALA A 101 -39.50 21.08 26.36
CA ALA A 101 -39.55 21.20 27.81
C ALA A 101 -38.18 21.61 28.39
N VAL A 102 -37.08 21.01 27.92
CA VAL A 102 -35.71 21.37 28.32
C VAL A 102 -35.39 22.80 27.89
N SER A 103 -35.75 23.20 26.67
CA SER A 103 -35.53 24.56 26.18
C SER A 103 -36.34 25.59 26.95
N ALA A 104 -37.58 25.26 27.35
CA ALA A 104 -38.43 26.13 28.16
C ALA A 104 -37.87 26.32 29.58
N ALA A 105 -37.39 25.24 30.21
CA ALA A 105 -36.76 25.32 31.53
C ALA A 105 -35.45 26.14 31.51
N GLN A 106 -34.63 25.99 30.46
CA GLN A 106 -33.41 26.79 30.28
C GLN A 106 -33.72 28.28 30.08
N ALA A 107 -34.69 28.59 29.22
CA ALA A 107 -35.11 29.98 29.00
C ALA A 107 -35.69 30.62 30.27
N ALA A 108 -36.41 29.85 31.09
CA ALA A 108 -36.91 30.32 32.38
C ALA A 108 -35.78 30.58 33.38
N TYR A 109 -34.75 29.73 33.43
CA TYR A 109 -33.55 29.95 34.26
C TYR A 109 -32.76 31.20 33.84
N ASP A 110 -32.55 31.36 32.53
CA ASP A 110 -31.79 32.49 31.97
C ASP A 110 -32.50 33.84 32.21
N ALA A 111 -33.83 33.81 32.38
CA ALA A 111 -34.65 34.97 32.70
C ALA A 111 -34.70 35.34 34.20
N LEU A 112 -34.20 34.48 35.09
CA LEU A 112 -34.16 34.77 36.54
C LEU A 112 -33.17 35.89 36.84
N ALA A 113 -33.51 36.73 37.83
CA ALA A 113 -32.56 37.67 38.40
C ALA A 113 -31.48 36.93 39.22
N GLU A 114 -30.29 37.53 39.39
CA GLU A 114 -29.15 36.86 40.03
C GLU A 114 -29.39 36.50 41.51
N ASP A 115 -30.24 37.27 42.20
CA ASP A 115 -30.68 36.97 43.57
C ASP A 115 -31.69 35.80 43.62
N GLU A 116 -32.45 35.57 42.55
CA GLU A 116 -33.39 34.43 42.43
C GLU A 116 -32.67 33.13 42.06
N LYS A 117 -31.61 33.19 41.24
CA LYS A 117 -30.82 31.99 40.87
C LYS A 117 -30.22 31.26 42.07
N VAL A 118 -29.87 32.00 43.14
CA VAL A 118 -29.35 31.43 44.40
C VAL A 118 -30.39 30.53 45.10
N LEU A 119 -31.69 30.77 44.88
CA LEU A 119 -32.78 30.05 45.54
C LEU A 119 -33.10 28.71 44.87
N VAL A 120 -32.66 28.48 43.64
CA VAL A 120 -33.08 27.35 42.79
C VAL A 120 -31.94 26.35 42.49
N ASN A 121 -30.88 26.35 43.31
CA ASN A 121 -29.67 25.56 43.07
C ASN A 121 -29.93 24.07 42.80
N ALA A 122 -30.84 23.43 43.55
CA ALA A 122 -31.13 22.01 43.37
C ALA A 122 -31.82 21.72 42.01
N SER A 123 -32.70 22.62 41.56
CA SER A 123 -33.35 22.53 40.26
C SER A 123 -32.41 22.93 39.12
N CYS A 124 -31.43 23.79 39.37
CA CYS A 124 -30.33 24.05 38.45
C CYS A 124 -29.50 22.78 38.20
N GLU A 125 -29.12 22.05 39.26
CA GLU A 125 -28.38 20.78 39.12
C GLU A 125 -29.16 19.73 38.30
N LYS A 126 -30.48 19.63 38.51
CA LYS A 126 -31.35 18.75 37.71
C LYS A 126 -31.44 19.20 36.27
N LEU A 127 -31.63 20.49 36.00
CA LEU A 127 -31.66 21.04 34.65
C LEU A 127 -30.33 20.80 33.93
N ASP A 128 -29.19 21.02 34.59
CA ASP A 128 -27.86 20.76 34.03
C ASP A 128 -27.68 19.28 33.66
N ALA A 129 -28.11 18.36 34.54
CA ALA A 129 -28.04 16.93 34.28
C ALA A 129 -28.92 16.49 33.10
N VAL A 130 -30.14 17.03 33.01
CA VAL A 130 -31.08 16.76 31.92
C VAL A 130 -30.58 17.37 30.60
N SER A 131 -30.09 18.60 30.62
CA SER A 131 -29.49 19.27 29.46
C SER A 131 -28.25 18.54 28.96
N ALA A 132 -27.40 18.03 29.85
CA ALA A 132 -26.27 17.19 29.49
C ALA A 132 -26.71 15.85 28.85
N ALA A 133 -27.74 15.20 29.41
CA ALA A 133 -28.31 13.99 28.84
C ALA A 133 -28.98 14.24 27.48
N PHE A 134 -29.67 15.36 27.31
CA PHE A 134 -30.29 15.77 26.04
C PHE A 134 -29.23 16.09 24.97
N ALA A 135 -28.16 16.80 25.35
CA ALA A 135 -27.00 17.00 24.48
C ALA A 135 -26.37 15.66 24.07
N ALA A 136 -26.33 14.68 24.99
CA ALA A 136 -25.85 13.34 24.71
C ALA A 136 -26.74 12.53 23.74
N LEU A 137 -28.03 12.86 23.59
CA LEU A 137 -28.89 12.30 22.53
C LEU A 137 -28.53 12.81 21.13
N SER A 138 -27.98 14.03 21.06
CA SER A 138 -27.57 14.69 19.81
C SER A 138 -26.10 14.45 19.47
N THR A 139 -25.27 14.10 20.46
CA THR A 139 -24.00 13.44 20.17
C THR A 139 -24.33 12.05 19.67
N PRO A 140 -23.81 11.60 18.51
CA PRO A 140 -23.90 10.20 18.18
C PRO A 140 -23.31 9.43 19.36
N LYS A 141 -24.15 8.61 20.04
CA LYS A 141 -23.69 7.47 20.83
C LYS A 141 -22.53 6.91 20.04
N ALA A 142 -21.31 6.89 20.62
CA ALA A 142 -20.11 6.37 19.98
C ALA A 142 -20.55 5.11 19.26
N SER A 143 -20.74 5.29 17.96
CA SER A 143 -21.26 4.23 17.15
C SER A 143 -20.19 3.19 17.24
N ASP A 144 -20.59 1.92 17.33
CA ASP A 144 -19.80 0.86 16.72
C ASP A 144 -19.74 1.10 15.19
N VAL A 145 -19.43 2.33 14.74
CA VAL A 145 -18.66 2.55 13.53
C VAL A 145 -17.35 1.90 13.91
N GLU A 146 -17.22 0.62 13.55
CA GLU A 146 -15.96 0.21 12.97
C GLU A 146 -15.53 1.38 12.11
N THR A 147 -14.58 2.18 12.59
CA THR A 147 -13.77 3.02 11.70
C THR A 147 -13.31 2.03 10.67
N GLN A 148 -13.94 2.03 9.49
CA GLN A 148 -13.61 1.09 8.45
C GLN A 148 -12.11 1.28 8.23
N ALA A 149 -11.32 0.30 8.67
CA ALA A 149 -9.89 0.39 8.58
C ALA A 149 -9.58 0.35 7.10
N PHE A 150 -9.33 1.53 6.52
CA PHE A 150 -8.95 1.63 5.12
C PHE A 150 -7.62 0.90 4.97
N GLU A 151 -7.50 0.06 3.95
CA GLU A 151 -6.24 -0.63 3.65
C GLU A 151 -5.20 0.37 3.13
N ALA A 152 -5.66 1.38 2.39
CA ALA A 152 -4.82 2.39 1.76
C ALA A 152 -5.45 3.79 1.77
N MET A 153 -4.61 4.81 1.70
CA MET A 153 -5.00 6.22 1.68
C MET A 153 -4.31 6.97 0.53
N ILE A 154 -5.00 7.97 -0.02
CA ILE A 154 -4.41 9.02 -0.86
C ILE A 154 -4.74 10.36 -0.23
N GLY A 155 -3.74 11.04 0.33
CA GLY A 155 -3.98 12.22 1.17
C GLY A 155 -4.90 11.85 2.35
N SER A 156 -6.07 12.48 2.43
CA SER A 156 -7.10 12.19 3.46
C SER A 156 -8.20 11.23 2.98
N GLN A 157 -8.17 10.78 1.73
CA GLN A 157 -9.17 9.86 1.17
C GLN A 157 -8.77 8.41 1.44
N GLY A 158 -9.65 7.65 2.09
CA GLY A 158 -9.46 6.22 2.35
C GLY A 158 -10.09 5.31 1.31
N TYR A 159 -9.47 4.14 1.14
CA TYR A 159 -9.86 3.09 0.20
C TYR A 159 -9.89 1.73 0.91
N SER A 160 -10.87 0.91 0.57
CA SER A 160 -11.04 -0.44 1.10
C SER A 160 -9.91 -1.39 0.73
N THR A 161 -9.29 -1.19 -0.43
CA THR A 161 -8.19 -2.03 -0.93
C THR A 161 -7.10 -1.18 -1.55
N LEU A 162 -5.88 -1.71 -1.60
CA LEU A 162 -4.75 -1.14 -2.35
C LEU A 162 -5.09 -1.01 -3.84
N ALA A 163 -5.80 -2.00 -4.41
CA ALA A 163 -6.20 -1.96 -5.81
C ALA A 163 -7.14 -0.80 -6.12
N ASP A 164 -8.14 -0.54 -5.26
CA ASP A 164 -9.05 0.59 -5.40
C ASP A 164 -8.30 1.93 -5.32
N ALA A 165 -7.35 2.05 -4.38
CA ALA A 165 -6.51 3.23 -4.24
C ALA A 165 -5.66 3.46 -5.51
N VAL A 166 -4.96 2.43 -6.00
CA VAL A 166 -4.14 2.53 -7.22
C VAL A 166 -4.98 2.86 -8.45
N SER A 167 -6.18 2.31 -8.56
CA SER A 167 -7.12 2.61 -9.63
C SER A 167 -7.55 4.09 -9.60
N ALA A 168 -7.94 4.59 -8.42
CA ALA A 168 -8.39 5.96 -8.21
C ALA A 168 -7.26 7.00 -8.24
N ALA A 169 -6.01 6.59 -8.01
CA ALA A 169 -4.84 7.46 -8.01
C ALA A 169 -4.69 8.21 -9.34
N GLN A 170 -4.37 9.50 -9.25
CA GLN A 170 -3.92 10.30 -10.38
C GLN A 170 -2.42 10.11 -10.58
N SER A 171 -1.91 10.35 -11.80
CA SER A 171 -0.45 10.34 -12.02
C SER A 171 0.27 11.28 -11.03
N GLY A 172 1.37 10.82 -10.46
CA GLY A 172 2.14 11.48 -9.42
C GLY A 172 1.60 11.31 -7.99
N SER A 173 0.46 10.63 -7.79
CA SER A 173 -0.10 10.42 -6.45
C SER A 173 0.78 9.51 -5.59
N THR A 174 0.64 9.64 -4.27
CA THR A 174 1.18 8.68 -3.30
C THR A 174 0.03 7.91 -2.66
N VAL A 175 0.07 6.58 -2.80
CA VAL A 175 -0.81 5.63 -2.13
C VAL A 175 -0.09 5.11 -0.89
N VAL A 176 -0.65 5.32 0.29
CA VAL A 176 -0.04 4.93 1.58
C VAL A 176 -0.81 3.78 2.19
N LEU A 177 -0.17 2.63 2.42
CA LEU A 177 -0.76 1.52 3.16
C LEU A 177 -0.95 1.89 4.64
N GLN A 178 -2.09 1.52 5.19
CA GLN A 178 -2.44 1.68 6.61
C GLN A 178 -2.42 0.36 7.38
N GLY A 179 -2.25 -0.76 6.66
CA GLY A 179 -2.17 -2.10 7.22
C GLY A 179 -1.69 -3.10 6.18
N ASN A 180 -1.62 -4.37 6.58
CA ASN A 180 -1.38 -5.44 5.63
C ASN A 180 -2.52 -5.51 4.61
N ALA A 181 -2.18 -5.83 3.38
CA ALA A 181 -3.08 -5.85 2.24
C ALA A 181 -3.05 -7.22 1.55
N ALA A 182 -4.13 -7.55 0.85
CA ALA A 182 -4.21 -8.76 0.04
C ALA A 182 -4.59 -8.41 -1.41
N LEU A 183 -3.81 -8.93 -2.37
CA LEU A 183 -4.17 -8.87 -3.78
C LEU A 183 -4.87 -10.17 -4.17
N THR A 184 -6.11 -10.06 -4.62
CA THR A 184 -6.87 -11.18 -5.19
C THR A 184 -6.69 -11.31 -6.70
N GLU A 185 -6.12 -10.31 -7.34
CA GLU A 185 -5.79 -10.25 -8.76
C GLU A 185 -4.53 -9.41 -8.99
N THR A 186 -3.95 -9.48 -10.18
CA THR A 186 -2.75 -8.69 -10.52
C THR A 186 -3.03 -7.20 -10.38
N LEU A 187 -2.23 -6.52 -9.55
CA LEU A 187 -2.26 -5.08 -9.41
C LEU A 187 -1.64 -4.42 -10.64
N ASN A 188 -2.46 -3.81 -11.50
CA ASN A 188 -2.00 -3.08 -12.68
C ASN A 188 -1.70 -1.61 -12.34
N ILE A 189 -0.47 -1.18 -12.59
CA ILE A 189 -0.01 0.20 -12.45
C ILE A 189 0.25 0.74 -13.86
N ASP A 190 -0.65 1.59 -14.35
CA ASP A 190 -0.63 2.17 -15.71
C ASP A 190 -0.36 3.68 -15.72
N LYS A 191 0.04 4.24 -14.58
CA LYS A 191 0.39 5.66 -14.38
C LYS A 191 1.56 5.79 -13.41
N GLY A 192 2.29 6.89 -13.48
CA GLY A 192 3.34 7.18 -12.51
C GLY A 192 2.73 7.39 -11.13
N LEU A 193 3.26 6.75 -10.10
CA LEU A 193 2.78 6.91 -8.72
C LEU A 193 3.83 6.40 -7.73
N THR A 194 3.63 6.74 -6.45
CA THR A 194 4.36 6.13 -5.34
C THR A 194 3.43 5.23 -4.53
N ILE A 195 3.85 4.00 -4.24
CA ILE A 195 3.26 3.16 -3.18
C ILE A 195 4.19 3.22 -1.98
N GLU A 196 3.71 3.81 -0.88
CA GLU A 196 4.39 3.77 0.42
C GLU A 196 3.80 2.62 1.25
N GLY A 197 4.59 1.56 1.39
CA GLY A 197 4.21 0.36 2.11
C GLY A 197 4.23 0.54 3.63
N SER A 198 4.91 1.56 4.17
CA SER A 198 4.98 1.83 5.61
C SER A 198 5.46 0.64 6.47
N GLY A 199 6.19 -0.31 5.86
CA GLY A 199 6.62 -1.55 6.49
C GLY A 199 5.60 -2.70 6.44
N PHE A 200 4.41 -2.48 5.86
CA PHE A 200 3.36 -3.50 5.78
C PHE A 200 3.62 -4.54 4.69
N THR A 201 2.88 -5.65 4.82
CA THR A 201 2.93 -6.77 3.87
C THR A 201 1.74 -6.73 2.92
N VAL A 202 2.04 -6.92 1.63
CA VAL A 202 1.07 -7.26 0.59
C VAL A 202 1.20 -8.75 0.30
N THR A 203 0.12 -9.49 0.53
CA THR A 203 0.04 -10.92 0.21
C THR A 203 -0.68 -11.11 -1.13
N ALA A 204 -0.10 -11.90 -2.03
CA ALA A 204 -0.61 -12.12 -3.38
C ALA A 204 -0.56 -13.61 -3.73
N GLU A 205 -1.27 -14.42 -2.95
CA GLU A 205 -1.25 -15.89 -3.02
C GLU A 205 -1.51 -16.42 -4.43
N GLY A 206 -0.54 -17.16 -4.98
CA GLY A 206 -0.65 -17.83 -6.26
C GLY A 206 -0.63 -16.91 -7.49
N LEU A 207 -0.46 -15.59 -7.32
CA LEU A 207 -0.42 -14.65 -8.45
C LEU A 207 0.91 -14.74 -9.23
N ALA A 208 0.79 -14.56 -10.55
CA ALA A 208 1.89 -14.66 -11.50
C ALA A 208 1.63 -13.80 -12.76
N PRO A 209 1.83 -12.46 -12.74
CA PRO A 209 2.49 -11.68 -11.69
C PRO A 209 1.54 -11.14 -10.61
N ALA A 210 2.09 -10.74 -9.47
CA ALA A 210 1.37 -9.99 -8.45
C ALA A 210 1.19 -8.51 -8.85
N ILE A 211 2.24 -7.86 -9.35
CA ILE A 211 2.21 -6.47 -9.79
C ILE A 211 2.62 -6.39 -11.26
N GLN A 212 1.91 -5.59 -12.05
CA GLN A 212 2.26 -5.30 -13.43
C GLN A 212 2.43 -3.78 -13.62
N VAL A 213 3.61 -3.37 -14.10
CA VAL A 213 3.90 -1.96 -14.42
C VAL A 213 3.78 -1.76 -15.93
N SER A 214 2.74 -1.04 -16.36
CA SER A 214 2.34 -0.86 -17.77
C SER A 214 2.58 0.56 -18.29
N THR A 215 3.32 1.38 -17.55
CA THR A 215 3.64 2.77 -17.90
C THR A 215 5.15 3.00 -18.04
N SER A 216 5.53 4.07 -18.75
CA SER A 216 6.90 4.61 -18.77
C SER A 216 7.08 5.77 -17.77
N GLU A 217 6.00 6.26 -17.16
CA GLU A 217 6.09 7.23 -16.08
C GLU A 217 6.73 6.62 -14.83
N PRO A 218 7.39 7.42 -13.97
CA PRO A 218 8.06 6.91 -12.78
C PRO A 218 7.08 6.21 -11.81
N VAL A 219 7.37 4.95 -11.50
CA VAL A 219 6.70 4.18 -10.44
C VAL A 219 7.70 3.92 -9.33
N VAL A 220 7.33 4.29 -8.10
CA VAL A 220 8.17 4.09 -6.91
C VAL A 220 7.41 3.24 -5.90
N ILE A 221 8.04 2.16 -5.41
CA ILE A 221 7.49 1.35 -4.31
C ILE A 221 8.47 1.41 -3.15
N LYS A 222 7.98 1.75 -1.97
CA LYS A 222 8.80 1.95 -0.77
C LYS A 222 8.35 1.06 0.38
N ASN A 223 9.30 0.58 1.17
CA ASN A 223 9.08 -0.05 2.49
C ASN A 223 7.97 -1.11 2.49
N LEU A 224 7.92 -1.95 1.45
CA LEU A 224 6.84 -2.91 1.24
C LEU A 224 7.41 -4.32 1.22
N THR A 225 6.73 -5.24 1.91
CA THR A 225 6.98 -6.68 1.76
C THR A 225 5.93 -7.28 0.84
N LEU A 226 6.34 -7.90 -0.27
CA LEU A 226 5.47 -8.69 -1.15
C LEU A 226 5.72 -10.17 -0.89
N THR A 227 4.66 -10.96 -0.68
CA THR A 227 4.78 -12.41 -0.38
C THR A 227 3.63 -13.23 -0.98
N GLY A 228 3.77 -14.56 -0.96
CA GLY A 228 2.77 -15.51 -1.49
C GLY A 228 2.78 -15.64 -3.02
N VAL A 229 3.76 -15.05 -3.71
CA VAL A 229 3.71 -14.88 -5.17
C VAL A 229 4.61 -15.88 -5.89
N GLN A 230 4.21 -16.30 -7.09
CA GLN A 230 5.14 -16.99 -7.99
C GLN A 230 6.01 -15.99 -8.76
N ARG A 231 5.40 -14.93 -9.30
CA ARG A 231 6.11 -13.87 -10.04
C ARG A 231 5.79 -12.52 -9.40
N GLY A 232 6.81 -11.80 -8.95
CA GLY A 232 6.65 -10.53 -8.23
C GLY A 232 6.14 -9.41 -9.13
N ILE A 233 7.04 -8.79 -9.87
CA ILE A 233 6.74 -7.61 -10.68
C ILE A 233 7.03 -7.89 -12.15
N LYS A 234 6.03 -7.67 -13.00
CA LYS A 234 6.17 -7.71 -14.46
C LYS A 234 6.36 -6.31 -15.03
N MET A 235 7.43 -6.10 -15.77
CA MET A 235 7.64 -4.93 -16.62
C MET A 235 6.86 -5.11 -17.93
N ASN A 236 5.72 -4.43 -18.05
CA ASN A 236 4.77 -4.57 -19.15
C ASN A 236 4.70 -3.33 -20.04
N ASN A 237 5.77 -2.55 -20.08
CA ASN A 237 5.97 -1.42 -20.98
C ASN A 237 7.42 -1.48 -21.49
N SER A 238 7.65 -1.11 -22.76
CA SER A 238 8.99 -1.18 -23.36
C SER A 238 10.01 -0.26 -22.68
N ALA A 239 9.56 0.77 -21.95
CA ALA A 239 10.38 1.76 -21.28
C ALA A 239 9.95 2.01 -19.80
N VAL A 240 9.62 0.94 -19.06
CA VAL A 240 9.37 1.01 -17.60
C VAL A 240 10.44 1.80 -16.84
N ASN A 241 9.99 2.70 -15.97
CA ASN A 241 10.81 3.38 -14.98
C ASN A 241 10.33 3.00 -13.57
N LEU A 242 11.02 2.04 -12.94
CA LEU A 242 10.65 1.45 -11.65
C LEU A 242 11.77 1.60 -10.62
N ALA A 243 11.44 2.16 -9.46
CA ALA A 243 12.33 2.20 -8.31
C ALA A 243 11.70 1.47 -7.11
N LEU A 244 12.46 0.58 -6.49
CA LEU A 244 12.14 -0.10 -5.23
C LEU A 244 13.09 0.43 -4.16
N THR A 245 12.56 0.87 -3.02
CA THR A 245 13.36 1.39 -1.90
C THR A 245 12.95 0.76 -0.58
N GLY A 246 13.85 0.07 0.11
CA GLY A 246 13.50 -0.57 1.38
C GLY A 246 12.51 -1.73 1.24
N CYS A 247 12.38 -2.32 0.06
CA CYS A 247 11.38 -3.35 -0.21
C CYS A 247 11.94 -4.76 0.02
N THR A 248 11.04 -5.71 0.29
CA THR A 248 11.33 -7.15 0.26
C THR A 248 10.34 -7.84 -0.67
N ILE A 249 10.83 -8.47 -1.73
CA ILE A 249 10.01 -9.23 -2.69
C ILE A 249 10.31 -10.72 -2.52
N ASN A 250 9.38 -11.47 -1.95
CA ASN A 250 9.49 -12.92 -1.80
C ASN A 250 8.69 -13.61 -2.91
N ALA A 251 9.39 -14.23 -3.87
CA ALA A 251 8.78 -14.89 -5.02
C ALA A 251 9.36 -16.30 -5.24
N SER A 252 8.52 -17.27 -5.60
CA SER A 252 8.99 -18.65 -5.78
C SER A 252 9.56 -18.94 -7.18
N LEU A 253 9.24 -18.13 -8.20
CA LEU A 253 9.70 -18.36 -9.58
C LEU A 253 10.46 -17.16 -10.15
N ARG A 254 9.87 -15.97 -10.16
CA ARG A 254 10.54 -14.76 -10.65
C ARG A 254 10.34 -13.55 -9.76
N GLY A 255 11.42 -12.84 -9.42
CA GLY A 255 11.31 -11.59 -8.68
C GLY A 255 10.75 -10.46 -9.56
N ILE A 256 11.51 -10.09 -10.60
CA ILE A 256 11.13 -9.10 -11.61
C ILE A 256 11.35 -9.68 -13.00
N ASP A 257 10.40 -9.53 -13.91
CA ASP A 257 10.54 -10.03 -15.28
C ASP A 257 10.11 -9.07 -16.39
N SER A 258 10.71 -9.24 -17.57
CA SER A 258 10.43 -8.49 -18.79
C SER A 258 9.93 -9.41 -19.93
N PRO A 259 8.74 -10.04 -19.82
CA PRO A 259 8.30 -10.96 -20.85
C PRO A 259 7.82 -10.23 -22.12
N SER A 260 8.20 -10.77 -23.28
CA SER A 260 7.48 -10.66 -24.56
C SER A 260 7.43 -9.32 -25.30
N LEU A 261 8.21 -8.31 -24.90
CA LEU A 261 8.41 -7.08 -25.69
C LEU A 261 9.89 -6.93 -26.11
N GLU A 262 10.13 -6.02 -27.06
CA GLU A 262 11.44 -5.37 -27.18
C GLU A 262 11.45 -4.17 -26.23
N TYR A 263 12.46 -4.11 -25.37
CA TYR A 263 12.56 -3.08 -24.35
C TYR A 263 13.75 -2.16 -24.66
N SER A 264 13.54 -0.87 -24.46
CA SER A 264 14.57 0.16 -24.59
C SER A 264 14.26 1.31 -23.64
N GLY A 265 15.30 1.88 -23.01
CA GLY A 265 15.11 2.97 -22.05
C GLY A 265 14.53 2.55 -20.71
N ILE A 266 14.65 1.28 -20.31
CA ILE A 266 14.24 0.82 -18.98
C ILE A 266 15.16 1.44 -17.92
N SER A 267 14.57 1.89 -16.82
CA SER A 267 15.27 2.25 -15.59
C SER A 267 14.71 1.40 -14.46
N LEU A 268 15.49 0.44 -13.98
CA LEU A 268 15.15 -0.39 -12.82
C LEU A 268 16.15 -0.13 -11.70
N VAL A 269 15.67 0.36 -10.56
CA VAL A 269 16.52 0.66 -9.39
C VAL A 269 16.04 -0.10 -8.18
N LEU A 270 16.95 -0.84 -7.55
CA LEU A 270 16.80 -1.47 -6.25
C LEU A 270 17.72 -0.72 -5.28
N ASP A 271 17.14 -0.06 -4.29
CA ASP A 271 17.83 0.68 -3.25
C ASP A 271 17.48 0.08 -1.90
N ASN A 272 18.45 -0.48 -1.17
CA ASN A 272 18.20 -1.21 0.08
C ASN A 272 17.03 -2.20 -0.04
N THR A 273 17.01 -2.97 -1.13
CA THR A 273 15.88 -3.85 -1.49
C THR A 273 16.35 -5.28 -1.61
N ALA A 274 15.58 -6.22 -1.06
CA ALA A 274 15.82 -7.66 -1.17
C ALA A 274 14.81 -8.30 -2.14
N ILE A 275 15.30 -9.12 -3.07
CA ILE A 275 14.50 -10.06 -3.84
C ILE A 275 14.91 -11.47 -3.43
N ASN A 276 13.97 -12.25 -2.91
CA ASN A 276 14.22 -13.52 -2.28
C ASN A 276 13.44 -14.64 -2.97
N CYS A 277 14.10 -15.77 -3.20
CA CYS A 277 13.42 -16.99 -3.57
C CYS A 277 12.72 -17.55 -2.33
N SER A 278 11.38 -17.55 -2.33
CA SER A 278 10.59 -17.98 -1.17
C SER A 278 10.67 -19.48 -0.89
N ASP A 279 11.14 -20.27 -1.86
CA ASP A 279 11.30 -21.73 -1.73
C ASP A 279 12.62 -22.11 -1.05
N VAL A 280 13.45 -21.12 -0.71
CA VAL A 280 14.77 -21.30 -0.10
C VAL A 280 14.82 -20.61 1.25
N SER A 281 15.38 -21.30 2.25
CA SER A 281 15.44 -20.83 3.64
C SER A 281 16.85 -20.43 4.10
N ASP A 282 17.90 -21.00 3.48
CA ASP A 282 19.30 -20.65 3.72
C ASP A 282 19.96 -20.19 2.42
N TYR A 283 20.05 -18.87 2.22
CA TYR A 283 20.65 -18.29 1.02
C TYR A 283 22.17 -18.38 0.96
N ASP A 284 22.84 -18.88 1.99
CA ASP A 284 24.29 -19.07 1.97
C ASP A 284 24.71 -20.46 1.50
N THR A 285 23.80 -21.44 1.52
CA THR A 285 24.11 -22.82 1.14
C THR A 285 23.09 -23.46 0.21
N GLN A 286 21.94 -22.81 -0.04
CA GLN A 286 20.85 -23.37 -0.84
C GLN A 286 20.39 -22.42 -1.94
N VAL A 287 19.88 -23.03 -3.01
CA VAL A 287 19.25 -22.39 -4.18
C VAL A 287 18.12 -23.26 -4.67
N LYS A 288 17.15 -22.66 -5.37
CA LYS A 288 16.16 -23.40 -6.13
C LYS A 288 16.74 -23.82 -7.48
N TYR A 289 16.87 -25.14 -7.70
CA TYR A 289 17.29 -25.69 -8.99
C TYR A 289 16.14 -25.76 -9.99
N ASP A 290 15.95 -24.67 -10.72
CA ASP A 290 14.98 -24.59 -11.81
C ASP A 290 15.47 -23.57 -12.84
N GLN A 291 15.70 -23.99 -14.09
CA GLN A 291 16.19 -23.11 -15.16
C GLN A 291 15.20 -21.97 -15.52
N SER A 292 13.95 -22.06 -15.04
CA SER A 292 12.97 -20.99 -15.13
C SER A 292 13.08 -19.94 -14.02
N CYS A 293 13.72 -20.28 -12.90
CA CYS A 293 13.80 -19.50 -11.68
C CYS A 293 14.83 -18.37 -11.78
N ARG A 294 14.37 -17.12 -11.68
CA ARG A 294 15.20 -15.92 -11.92
C ARG A 294 14.87 -14.82 -10.91
N GLY A 295 15.87 -14.20 -10.29
CA GLY A 295 15.64 -13.01 -9.47
C GLY A 295 15.14 -11.85 -10.34
N ILE A 296 15.98 -11.45 -11.30
CA ILE A 296 15.65 -10.50 -12.37
C ILE A 296 15.86 -11.18 -13.73
N SER A 297 14.80 -11.23 -14.53
CA SER A 297 14.82 -11.74 -15.90
C SER A 297 14.81 -10.58 -16.90
N LEU A 298 15.92 -10.37 -17.58
CA LEU A 298 16.11 -9.35 -18.62
C LEU A 298 16.10 -10.04 -19.99
N TRP A 299 14.97 -9.96 -20.68
CA TRP A 299 14.75 -10.52 -22.01
C TRP A 299 14.55 -9.39 -23.04
N ASN A 300 15.35 -9.35 -24.11
CA ASN A 300 15.30 -8.33 -25.17
C ASN A 300 15.43 -6.87 -24.66
N ILE A 301 16.38 -6.63 -23.76
CA ILE A 301 16.61 -5.29 -23.17
C ILE A 301 17.78 -4.58 -23.87
N LYS A 302 17.55 -3.39 -24.42
CA LYS A 302 18.56 -2.50 -25.01
C LYS A 302 18.57 -1.14 -24.32
N ASP A 303 19.63 -0.35 -24.44
CA ASP A 303 19.71 1.05 -24.01
C ASP A 303 19.05 1.34 -22.65
N SER A 304 19.32 0.48 -21.66
CA SER A 304 18.60 0.44 -20.39
C SER A 304 19.56 0.36 -19.22
N GLN A 305 19.07 0.68 -18.03
CA GLN A 305 19.84 0.64 -16.80
C GLN A 305 19.13 -0.17 -15.72
N VAL A 306 19.87 -1.10 -15.11
CA VAL A 306 19.49 -1.84 -13.92
C VAL A 306 20.52 -1.57 -12.84
N ILE A 307 20.10 -1.02 -11.70
CA ILE A 307 20.98 -0.68 -10.58
C ILE A 307 20.51 -1.40 -9.32
N LEU A 308 21.43 -2.10 -8.66
CA LEU A 308 21.31 -2.54 -7.29
C LEU A 308 22.28 -1.71 -6.44
N LYS A 309 21.79 -1.09 -5.37
CA LYS A 309 22.60 -0.26 -4.48
C LYS A 309 22.21 -0.36 -3.01
N ASN A 310 23.11 0.14 -2.15
CA ASN A 310 22.87 0.36 -0.73
C ASN A 310 22.38 -0.89 0.01
N SER A 311 23.18 -1.96 -0.02
CA SER A 311 22.87 -3.26 0.61
C SER A 311 21.66 -3.97 0.00
N SER A 312 21.36 -3.73 -1.27
CA SER A 312 20.37 -4.53 -2.00
C SER A 312 20.85 -5.97 -2.17
N SER A 313 19.91 -6.90 -2.30
CA SER A 313 20.26 -8.31 -2.51
C SER A 313 19.28 -9.07 -3.39
N ILE A 314 19.80 -10.11 -4.06
CA ILE A 314 19.01 -11.10 -4.78
C ILE A 314 19.48 -12.48 -4.30
N ASN A 315 18.54 -13.30 -3.79
CA ASN A 315 18.90 -14.48 -3.01
C ASN A 315 18.10 -15.75 -3.41
N GLY A 316 18.79 -16.88 -3.50
CA GLY A 316 18.21 -18.23 -3.59
C GLY A 316 17.68 -18.66 -4.96
N PHE A 317 17.71 -17.79 -5.98
CA PHE A 317 17.29 -18.14 -7.34
C PHE A 317 18.35 -18.97 -8.06
N SER A 318 17.97 -19.73 -9.10
CA SER A 318 18.97 -20.28 -10.03
C SER A 318 19.82 -19.15 -10.58
N TYR A 319 19.18 -18.14 -11.18
CA TYR A 319 19.88 -17.01 -11.77
C TYR A 319 19.47 -15.73 -11.06
N CYS A 320 20.39 -15.08 -10.34
CA CYS A 320 20.05 -13.80 -9.69
C CYS A 320 19.68 -12.75 -10.74
N ILE A 321 20.56 -12.54 -11.72
CA ILE A 321 20.28 -11.72 -12.90
C ILE A 321 20.54 -12.57 -14.14
N ASN A 322 19.54 -12.69 -15.00
CA ASN A 322 19.63 -13.42 -16.25
C ASN A 322 19.39 -12.47 -17.43
N VAL A 323 20.38 -12.34 -18.31
CA VAL A 323 20.27 -11.53 -19.53
C VAL A 323 20.22 -12.44 -20.74
N SER A 324 19.15 -12.34 -21.53
CA SER A 324 18.89 -13.19 -22.69
C SER A 324 17.94 -12.47 -23.67
N GLY A 325 17.57 -13.14 -24.75
CA GLY A 325 16.65 -12.57 -25.74
C GLY A 325 16.55 -13.44 -26.98
N ALA A 326 15.86 -12.91 -27.99
CA ALA A 326 15.83 -13.46 -29.33
C ALA A 326 17.24 -13.45 -29.93
N GLN A 327 17.61 -14.56 -30.56
CA GLN A 327 18.88 -14.73 -31.24
C GLN A 327 18.75 -14.24 -32.69
N SER A 328 19.79 -13.57 -33.18
CA SER A 328 19.96 -13.34 -34.62
C SER A 328 20.25 -14.66 -35.36
N GLU A 329 20.31 -14.62 -36.69
CA GLU A 329 20.78 -15.76 -37.51
C GLU A 329 22.19 -16.23 -37.13
N SER A 330 22.99 -15.33 -36.58
CA SER A 330 24.33 -15.63 -36.09
C SER A 330 24.35 -16.07 -34.62
N GLY A 331 23.21 -16.40 -34.00
CA GLY A 331 23.16 -16.84 -32.59
C GLY A 331 23.34 -15.73 -31.54
N VAL A 332 23.44 -14.47 -31.95
CA VAL A 332 23.70 -13.35 -31.05
C VAL A 332 22.40 -12.81 -30.46
N CYS A 333 22.33 -12.73 -29.13
CA CYS A 333 21.29 -11.98 -28.46
C CYS A 333 21.71 -10.51 -28.28
N ASP A 334 21.07 -9.59 -29.02
CA ASP A 334 21.40 -8.17 -28.97
C ASP A 334 20.80 -7.47 -27.73
N THR A 335 21.68 -7.08 -26.80
CA THR A 335 21.35 -6.28 -25.62
C THR A 335 22.17 -4.97 -25.58
N THR A 336 22.50 -4.44 -26.75
CA THR A 336 23.33 -3.24 -26.88
C THR A 336 22.81 -2.10 -26.01
N GLY A 337 23.74 -1.45 -25.29
CA GLY A 337 23.41 -0.30 -24.45
C GLY A 337 22.82 -0.65 -23.08
N LEU A 338 22.52 -1.92 -22.80
CA LEU A 338 22.17 -2.36 -21.44
C LEU A 338 23.35 -2.15 -20.48
N LYS A 339 23.05 -1.59 -19.31
CA LYS A 339 23.96 -1.42 -18.18
C LYS A 339 23.37 -2.09 -16.95
N VAL A 340 24.15 -2.96 -16.30
CA VAL A 340 23.79 -3.59 -15.03
C VAL A 340 24.86 -3.23 -14.01
N ASP A 341 24.47 -2.44 -13.00
CA ASP A 341 25.35 -1.97 -11.94
C ASP A 341 24.94 -2.61 -10.61
N VAL A 342 25.83 -3.39 -10.01
CA VAL A 342 25.69 -4.01 -8.68
C VAL A 342 26.67 -3.30 -7.76
N VAL A 343 26.17 -2.41 -6.91
CA VAL A 343 26.97 -1.52 -6.07
C VAL A 343 26.63 -1.74 -4.60
N ASP A 344 27.62 -1.96 -3.74
CA ASP A 344 27.43 -2.19 -2.30
C ASP A 344 26.31 -3.21 -2.01
N SER A 345 26.25 -4.30 -2.77
CA SER A 345 25.10 -5.22 -2.84
C SER A 345 25.55 -6.69 -2.87
N THR A 346 24.60 -7.62 -2.70
CA THR A 346 24.88 -9.06 -2.65
C THR A 346 24.03 -9.86 -3.63
N LEU A 347 24.67 -10.72 -4.43
CA LEU A 347 23.99 -11.73 -5.24
C LEU A 347 24.34 -13.12 -4.70
N ARG A 348 23.31 -13.93 -4.42
CA ARG A 348 23.41 -15.32 -3.94
C ARG A 348 22.47 -16.19 -4.75
N GLY A 349 23.00 -16.96 -5.68
CA GLY A 349 22.19 -17.84 -6.51
C GLY A 349 23.00 -19.01 -7.00
N TRP A 350 22.38 -19.89 -7.80
CA TRP A 350 23.19 -20.89 -8.51
C TRP A 350 24.24 -20.18 -9.36
N THR A 351 23.85 -19.03 -9.91
CA THR A 351 24.76 -17.98 -10.35
C THR A 351 24.24 -16.60 -9.97
N GLY A 352 25.17 -15.66 -9.79
CA GLY A 352 24.85 -14.25 -9.68
C GLY A 352 24.48 -13.65 -11.02
N LEU A 353 25.27 -13.92 -12.06
CA LEU A 353 25.08 -13.35 -13.39
C LEU A 353 25.11 -14.46 -14.45
N ASN A 354 23.96 -14.72 -15.07
CA ASN A 354 23.82 -15.64 -16.20
C ASN A 354 23.65 -14.83 -17.50
N ILE A 355 24.73 -14.67 -18.26
CA ILE A 355 24.74 -13.74 -19.39
C ILE A 355 24.75 -14.50 -20.72
N TRP A 356 23.67 -14.36 -21.48
CA TRP A 356 23.56 -14.76 -22.89
C TRP A 356 23.47 -13.53 -23.81
N GLY A 357 23.15 -12.35 -23.27
CA GLY A 357 23.12 -11.09 -24.00
C GLY A 357 24.50 -10.61 -24.45
N SER A 358 24.51 -9.74 -25.46
CA SER A 358 25.71 -9.19 -26.09
C SER A 358 25.74 -7.66 -26.06
N SER A 359 26.94 -7.10 -26.16
CA SER A 359 27.20 -5.65 -26.24
C SER A 359 26.67 -4.84 -25.03
N ALA A 360 26.59 -5.45 -23.86
CA ALA A 360 26.17 -4.84 -22.60
C ALA A 360 27.35 -4.56 -21.67
N VAL A 361 27.11 -3.72 -20.66
CA VAL A 361 28.10 -3.34 -19.64
C VAL A 361 27.63 -3.80 -18.27
N TYR A 362 28.52 -4.48 -17.55
CA TYR A 362 28.29 -5.00 -16.21
C TYR A 362 29.32 -4.42 -15.26
N THR A 363 28.85 -3.82 -14.16
CA THR A 363 29.70 -3.26 -13.10
C THR A 363 29.36 -3.94 -11.79
N ILE A 364 30.37 -4.41 -11.08
CA ILE A 364 30.26 -4.94 -9.72
C ILE A 364 31.22 -4.11 -8.86
N LYS A 365 30.69 -3.38 -7.88
CA LYS A 365 31.48 -2.49 -7.02
C LYS A 365 31.10 -2.65 -5.56
N GLY A 366 32.07 -2.75 -4.64
CA GLY A 366 31.77 -2.86 -3.21
C GLY A 366 30.90 -4.06 -2.83
N SER A 367 30.84 -5.07 -3.70
CA SER A 367 29.74 -6.05 -3.72
C SER A 367 30.25 -7.48 -3.54
N THR A 368 29.33 -8.39 -3.20
CA THR A 368 29.59 -9.82 -3.15
C THR A 368 28.74 -10.56 -4.17
N VAL A 369 29.38 -11.41 -4.98
CA VAL A 369 28.68 -12.37 -5.85
C VAL A 369 29.08 -13.77 -5.41
N LYS A 370 28.07 -14.56 -5.00
CA LYS A 370 28.24 -15.92 -4.51
C LYS A 370 27.47 -16.90 -5.38
N GLY A 371 28.21 -17.78 -6.06
CA GLY A 371 27.68 -18.96 -6.74
C GLY A 371 27.44 -20.08 -5.72
N ILE A 372 26.35 -20.83 -5.86
CA ILE A 372 25.95 -21.87 -4.91
C ILE A 372 25.50 -23.11 -5.69
N ASN A 373 26.26 -24.21 -5.59
CA ASN A 373 25.94 -25.44 -6.30
C ASN A 373 25.71 -26.62 -5.36
N THR A 374 24.45 -26.96 -5.10
CA THR A 374 24.02 -28.17 -4.40
C THR A 374 23.61 -29.32 -5.33
N SER A 375 23.83 -29.23 -6.65
CA SER A 375 23.45 -30.26 -7.63
C SER A 375 24.45 -31.42 -7.63
N SER A 376 23.92 -32.64 -7.72
CA SER A 376 24.69 -33.86 -7.99
C SER A 376 24.22 -34.56 -9.28
N ALA A 377 23.52 -33.83 -10.15
CA ALA A 377 23.13 -34.34 -11.46
C ALA A 377 24.37 -34.57 -12.37
N PRO A 378 24.26 -35.41 -13.41
CA PRO A 378 25.38 -35.70 -14.31
C PRO A 378 25.93 -34.47 -15.06
N SER A 379 25.10 -33.45 -15.25
CA SER A 379 25.41 -32.11 -15.76
C SER A 379 24.95 -31.08 -14.72
N ASN A 380 25.37 -29.80 -14.84
CA ASN A 380 25.08 -28.64 -13.95
C ASN A 380 26.28 -28.09 -13.15
N SER A 381 27.52 -28.35 -13.56
CA SER A 381 28.63 -27.49 -13.11
C SER A 381 28.42 -26.07 -13.63
N PHE A 382 28.72 -25.06 -12.82
CA PHE A 382 28.45 -23.66 -13.15
C PHE A 382 29.52 -22.72 -12.56
N ALA A 383 29.23 -21.41 -12.51
CA ALA A 383 30.06 -20.42 -11.86
C ALA A 383 29.24 -19.24 -11.29
N ALA A 384 29.82 -18.54 -10.32
CA ALA A 384 29.21 -17.37 -9.69
C ALA A 384 28.89 -16.25 -10.72
N ILE A 385 29.71 -16.12 -11.77
CA ILE A 385 29.47 -15.26 -12.94
C ILE A 385 29.78 -16.05 -14.20
N VAL A 386 28.87 -16.00 -15.17
CA VAL A 386 29.00 -16.69 -16.45
C VAL A 386 28.65 -15.79 -17.62
N PHE A 387 29.55 -15.73 -18.60
CA PHE A 387 29.28 -15.27 -19.95
C PHE A 387 29.26 -16.46 -20.90
N ASN A 388 28.06 -16.86 -21.33
CA ASN A 388 27.82 -18.13 -21.98
C ASN A 388 28.17 -18.12 -23.48
N ASP A 389 28.54 -19.31 -23.94
CA ASP A 389 28.56 -19.75 -25.33
C ASP A 389 27.78 -21.08 -25.42
N ASP A 390 27.39 -21.48 -26.62
CA ASP A 390 26.70 -22.74 -26.88
C ASP A 390 27.69 -23.91 -26.95
N ILE A 391 28.50 -24.05 -25.90
CA ILE A 391 29.57 -25.05 -25.79
C ILE A 391 29.08 -26.50 -25.79
N TYR A 392 27.76 -26.70 -25.75
CA TYR A 392 27.11 -28.00 -25.76
C TYR A 392 26.26 -28.25 -27.03
N ASP A 393 26.23 -27.32 -27.98
CA ASP A 393 25.41 -27.39 -29.20
C ASP A 393 23.91 -27.65 -28.91
N GLN A 394 23.38 -26.92 -27.93
CA GLN A 394 22.00 -27.06 -27.41
C GLN A 394 21.14 -25.82 -27.69
N PHE A 395 21.75 -24.69 -28.02
CA PHE A 395 21.12 -23.38 -28.07
C PHE A 395 21.27 -22.69 -29.43
N ALA A 396 21.40 -23.45 -30.51
CA ALA A 396 21.46 -22.94 -31.87
C ALA A 396 22.60 -21.94 -32.10
N GLN A 397 23.81 -22.29 -31.62
CA GLN A 397 25.01 -21.46 -31.71
C GLN A 397 24.89 -20.15 -30.93
N ALA A 398 24.11 -20.12 -29.85
CA ALA A 398 23.97 -18.96 -28.98
C ALA A 398 25.32 -18.53 -28.40
N HIS A 399 25.73 -17.29 -28.64
CA HIS A 399 26.92 -16.75 -28.00
C HIS A 399 26.69 -15.34 -27.48
N SER A 400 27.04 -15.15 -26.21
CA SER A 400 27.26 -13.83 -25.64
C SER A 400 28.53 -13.26 -26.28
N VAL A 401 28.56 -12.00 -26.74
CA VAL A 401 29.76 -11.36 -27.30
C VAL A 401 29.83 -9.88 -26.94
N ASN A 402 31.03 -9.30 -27.02
CA ASN A 402 31.26 -7.84 -26.94
C ASN A 402 30.82 -7.18 -25.62
N ASN A 403 30.65 -7.93 -24.54
CA ASN A 403 30.33 -7.32 -23.25
C ASN A 403 31.57 -6.75 -22.56
N THR A 404 31.34 -5.83 -21.64
CA THR A 404 32.35 -5.34 -20.70
C THR A 404 31.96 -5.73 -19.29
N LEU A 405 32.91 -6.31 -18.53
CA LEU A 405 32.76 -6.57 -17.11
C LEU A 405 33.78 -5.74 -16.32
N THR A 406 33.31 -4.98 -15.34
CA THR A 406 34.14 -4.30 -14.34
C THR A 406 33.86 -4.87 -12.96
N ILE A 407 34.90 -5.28 -12.23
CA ILE A 407 34.84 -5.69 -10.84
C ILE A 407 35.78 -4.79 -10.04
N ALA A 408 35.23 -4.09 -9.05
CA ALA A 408 35.97 -3.15 -8.21
C ALA A 408 35.66 -3.37 -6.72
N ASP A 409 36.66 -3.45 -5.86
CA ASP A 409 36.47 -3.53 -4.40
C ASP A 409 35.43 -4.59 -3.98
N SER A 410 35.48 -5.77 -4.60
CA SER A 410 34.39 -6.75 -4.55
C SER A 410 34.89 -8.17 -4.33
N THR A 411 34.03 -9.02 -3.79
CA THR A 411 34.30 -10.45 -3.57
C THR A 411 33.47 -11.31 -4.52
N ILE A 412 34.14 -12.17 -5.28
CA ILE A 412 33.54 -13.27 -6.03
C ILE A 412 33.86 -14.56 -5.28
N THR A 413 32.84 -15.31 -4.88
CA THR A 413 33.00 -16.52 -4.08
C THR A 413 32.02 -17.60 -4.52
N ASN A 414 32.22 -18.81 -4.02
CA ASN A 414 31.42 -19.98 -4.36
C ASN A 414 31.04 -20.75 -3.09
N PHE A 415 30.08 -21.67 -3.24
CA PHE A 415 29.77 -22.74 -2.31
C PHE A 415 29.39 -23.97 -3.13
N GLN A 416 29.86 -25.14 -2.72
CA GLN A 416 29.48 -26.41 -3.34
C GLN A 416 29.02 -27.39 -2.27
N GLY A 417 27.74 -27.79 -2.34
CA GLY A 417 27.17 -28.86 -1.53
C GLY A 417 26.96 -30.18 -2.28
N GLY A 418 26.97 -30.16 -3.63
CA GLY A 418 26.79 -31.33 -4.48
C GLY A 418 28.08 -31.79 -5.19
N SER A 419 27.97 -32.70 -6.15
CA SER A 419 29.12 -33.15 -6.95
C SER A 419 29.44 -32.23 -8.14
N CYS A 420 28.48 -31.42 -8.58
CA CYS A 420 28.71 -30.42 -9.64
C CYS A 420 29.60 -29.28 -9.11
N THR A 421 30.57 -28.86 -9.92
CA THR A 421 31.52 -27.79 -9.57
C THR A 421 30.85 -26.42 -9.60
N GLU A 422 31.24 -25.56 -8.67
CA GLU A 422 30.90 -24.13 -8.70
C GLU A 422 32.15 -23.27 -8.83
N ASN A 423 32.41 -22.78 -10.04
CA ASN A 423 33.54 -21.92 -10.33
C ASN A 423 33.28 -20.46 -9.92
N LEU A 424 34.30 -19.60 -10.00
CA LEU A 424 34.17 -18.19 -9.63
C LEU A 424 33.73 -17.34 -10.83
N LEU A 425 34.55 -17.28 -11.88
CA LEU A 425 34.24 -16.54 -13.10
C LEU A 425 34.53 -17.43 -14.32
N ARG A 426 33.48 -17.73 -15.10
CA ARG A 426 33.58 -18.46 -16.37
C ARG A 426 33.25 -17.54 -17.53
N ILE A 427 34.11 -17.52 -18.53
CA ILE A 427 33.93 -16.75 -19.77
C ILE A 427 34.13 -17.71 -20.92
N ASP A 428 33.02 -18.07 -21.56
CA ASP A 428 33.03 -18.98 -22.70
C ASP A 428 33.42 -18.16 -23.95
N CYS A 429 32.67 -17.11 -24.31
CA CYS A 429 33.06 -16.22 -25.43
C CYS A 429 32.66 -14.74 -25.25
N GLY A 430 32.07 -14.38 -24.10
CA GLY A 430 31.16 -13.23 -24.04
C GLY A 430 31.68 -11.87 -23.64
N ILE A 431 32.96 -11.67 -23.33
CA ILE A 431 33.48 -10.34 -23.00
C ILE A 431 34.66 -9.94 -23.88
N THR A 432 34.70 -8.66 -24.25
CA THR A 432 35.86 -8.03 -24.89
C THR A 432 36.74 -7.29 -23.91
N LYS A 433 36.21 -6.98 -22.72
CA LYS A 433 36.92 -6.23 -21.68
C LYS A 433 36.57 -6.74 -20.29
N LEU A 434 37.60 -7.05 -19.50
CA LEU A 434 37.57 -7.34 -18.08
C LEU A 434 38.41 -6.28 -17.38
N ILE A 435 37.79 -5.53 -16.47
CA ILE A 435 38.46 -4.50 -15.70
C ILE A 435 38.41 -4.92 -14.23
N LEU A 436 39.57 -5.11 -13.63
CA LEU A 436 39.72 -5.36 -12.21
C LEU A 436 40.38 -4.13 -11.59
N SER A 437 39.79 -3.56 -10.55
CA SER A 437 40.35 -2.38 -9.86
C SER A 437 40.11 -2.42 -8.36
N GLY A 438 40.98 -1.77 -7.59
CA GLY A 438 40.90 -1.81 -6.13
C GLY A 438 41.13 -3.22 -5.57
N GLU A 439 40.48 -3.56 -4.45
CA GLU A 439 40.60 -4.88 -3.84
C GLU A 439 39.57 -5.87 -4.42
N VAL A 440 39.98 -6.63 -5.43
CA VAL A 440 39.15 -7.72 -5.97
C VAL A 440 39.58 -9.06 -5.36
N LYS A 441 38.65 -9.71 -4.66
CA LYS A 441 38.88 -11.00 -4.02
C LYS A 441 38.14 -12.12 -4.76
N PHE A 442 38.89 -13.05 -5.32
CA PHE A 442 38.38 -14.34 -5.77
C PHE A 442 38.58 -15.37 -4.66
N ALA A 443 37.51 -15.67 -3.93
CA ALA A 443 37.55 -16.52 -2.74
C ALA A 443 36.95 -17.90 -3.04
N ASP A 444 37.82 -18.85 -3.38
CA ASP A 444 37.44 -20.25 -3.50
C ASP A 444 37.23 -20.87 -2.11
N THR A 445 36.02 -21.34 -1.84
CA THR A 445 35.68 -22.07 -0.60
C THR A 445 35.56 -23.57 -0.83
N THR A 446 35.59 -24.03 -2.08
CA THR A 446 35.42 -25.45 -2.42
C THR A 446 36.74 -26.19 -2.44
N GLY A 447 37.85 -25.50 -2.75
CA GLY A 447 39.20 -26.06 -2.81
C GLY A 447 39.40 -27.04 -3.96
N ASN A 448 38.49 -27.06 -4.93
CA ASN A 448 38.45 -28.05 -6.01
C ASN A 448 38.38 -27.46 -7.42
N ILE A 449 38.42 -26.12 -7.56
CA ILE A 449 38.46 -25.45 -8.86
C ILE A 449 39.91 -25.29 -9.32
N ALA A 450 40.13 -25.37 -10.63
CA ALA A 450 41.48 -25.27 -11.20
C ALA A 450 42.00 -23.82 -11.27
N ALA A 451 41.10 -22.84 -11.38
CA ALA A 451 41.43 -21.42 -11.49
C ALA A 451 40.26 -20.53 -11.08
N ALA A 452 40.55 -19.31 -10.64
CA ALA A 452 39.53 -18.29 -10.40
C ALA A 452 38.88 -17.78 -11.70
N LEU A 453 39.63 -17.79 -12.79
CA LEU A 453 39.19 -17.39 -14.12
C LEU A 453 39.21 -18.62 -15.04
N GLN A 454 38.04 -19.08 -15.47
CA GLN A 454 37.88 -20.19 -16.38
C GLN A 454 37.63 -19.66 -17.80
N LEU A 455 38.57 -19.97 -18.71
CA LEU A 455 38.60 -19.52 -20.12
C LEU A 455 38.80 -20.68 -21.10
N ASP A 456 38.68 -21.93 -20.64
CA ASP A 456 38.93 -23.14 -21.43
C ASP A 456 37.98 -23.30 -22.61
N SER A 457 36.79 -22.72 -22.51
CA SER A 457 35.80 -22.68 -23.60
C SER A 457 35.99 -21.53 -24.58
N MET A 458 36.93 -20.61 -24.35
CA MET A 458 37.19 -19.50 -25.26
C MET A 458 38.06 -19.92 -26.44
N ASP A 459 37.75 -19.41 -27.64
CA ASP A 459 38.52 -19.69 -28.86
C ASP A 459 39.99 -19.22 -28.78
N ASP A 460 40.23 -18.03 -28.23
CA ASP A 460 41.57 -17.43 -28.09
C ASP A 460 41.79 -16.81 -26.69
N PRO A 461 41.93 -17.65 -25.65
CA PRO A 461 42.11 -17.17 -24.28
C PRO A 461 43.45 -16.43 -24.11
N TYR A 462 44.47 -16.79 -24.89
CA TYR A 462 45.78 -16.15 -24.82
C TYR A 462 45.76 -14.73 -25.40
N GLY A 463 45.19 -14.54 -26.59
CA GLY A 463 45.03 -13.23 -27.19
C GLY A 463 44.10 -12.32 -26.38
N PHE A 464 43.07 -12.89 -25.75
CA PHE A 464 42.23 -12.19 -24.76
C PHE A 464 43.06 -11.66 -23.59
N LEU A 465 43.84 -12.50 -22.92
CA LEU A 465 44.70 -12.10 -21.79
C LEU A 465 45.76 -11.07 -22.20
N GLN A 466 46.37 -11.19 -23.38
CA GLN A 466 47.31 -10.19 -23.89
C GLN A 466 46.69 -8.79 -24.03
N LYS A 467 45.44 -8.72 -24.53
CA LYS A 467 44.71 -7.45 -24.64
C LYS A 467 44.44 -6.83 -23.27
N MET A 468 44.17 -7.64 -22.25
CA MET A 468 43.99 -7.16 -20.87
C MET A 468 45.28 -6.60 -20.27
N CYS A 469 46.40 -7.33 -20.43
CA CYS A 469 47.70 -6.89 -19.92
C CYS A 469 48.20 -5.61 -20.60
N ASN A 470 47.92 -5.43 -21.90
CA ASN A 470 48.32 -4.23 -22.62
C ASN A 470 47.43 -3.01 -22.30
N ALA A 471 46.22 -3.21 -21.78
CA ALA A 471 45.32 -2.13 -21.38
C ALA A 471 45.73 -1.43 -20.07
N THR A 472 46.63 -2.03 -19.28
CA THR A 472 47.16 -1.49 -18.01
C THR A 472 48.50 -0.75 -18.18
N ALA A 473 49.11 -0.79 -19.36
CA ALA A 473 50.41 -0.16 -19.66
C ALA A 473 50.29 1.26 -20.28
N LYS A 474 49.15 1.94 -20.13
CA LYS A 474 48.94 3.32 -20.60
C LYS A 474 48.43 4.23 -19.51
#